data_AF-A0A6L7QHS2-F1
#
_entry.id   AF-A0A6L7QHS2-F1
#
_cell.length_a   1.000
_cell.length_b   1.000
_cell.length_c   1.000
_cell.angle_alpha   90.00
_cell.angle_beta   90.00
_cell.angle_gamma   90.00
#
_symmetry.space_group_name_H-M   'P 1'
#
loop_
_entity.id
_entity.type
_entity.pdbx_description
1 polymer ?
#
loop_
_entity_poly.entity_id
_entity_poly.type
_entity_poly.pdbx_seq_one_letter_code
_entity_poly.pdbx_strand_id
1 'polypeptide(L)'
;MILSQANAQERFAVMPADAPFEPGFNAKTLWAALFVGFVMLPGAIYLGLVTGMSMAGGAEWVTLILFIEMAKRTFVSLRTQEIIILYWVAGGFVMMGGKLGTGADLFGGPFGVLIWDQYLIQSPQADGLAEHIPTWVVPPRGSEALLERSFLDSAWLKPIVILLCAVALQRVNALSLGYVLFRITHDVERLPFPMAYVQAGGATALAETSAKQEGWRWHVFSTGAFIGAVWGVFYVVV
;
A
#
# COMPACT_ATOMS: atom_id res chain seq x y z
N MET A 1 2.63 -20.04 -35.42
CA MET A 1 2.12 -18.88 -34.66
C MET A 1 1.19 -19.30 -33.52
N ILE A 2 0.22 -20.21 -33.74
CA ILE A 2 -0.72 -20.69 -32.71
C ILE A 2 -0.04 -21.44 -31.53
N LEU A 3 1.01 -22.23 -31.80
CA LEU A 3 1.76 -22.96 -30.77
C LEU A 3 2.56 -22.05 -29.81
N SER A 4 2.87 -20.81 -30.22
CA SER A 4 3.55 -19.83 -29.34
C SER A 4 2.60 -19.18 -28.34
N GLN A 5 1.30 -19.08 -28.69
CA GLN A 5 0.30 -18.46 -27.84
C GLN A 5 -0.19 -19.41 -26.74
N ALA A 6 -0.35 -20.71 -27.06
CA ALA A 6 -0.67 -21.73 -26.06
C ALA A 6 0.41 -21.86 -24.98
N ASN A 7 1.69 -21.85 -25.38
CA ASN A 7 2.83 -21.88 -24.46
C ASN A 7 2.97 -20.60 -23.62
N ALA A 8 2.52 -19.45 -24.13
CA ALA A 8 2.49 -18.21 -23.37
C ALA A 8 1.33 -18.21 -22.36
N GLN A 9 0.14 -18.70 -22.75
CA GLN A 9 -1.01 -18.82 -21.86
C GLN A 9 -0.73 -19.72 -20.66
N GLU A 10 -0.06 -20.86 -20.83
CA GLU A 10 0.33 -21.72 -19.70
C GLU A 10 1.33 -21.05 -18.75
N ARG A 11 2.29 -20.26 -19.27
CA ARG A 11 3.29 -19.55 -18.45
C ARG A 11 2.71 -18.40 -17.65
N PHE A 12 1.58 -17.83 -18.08
CA PHE A 12 0.91 -16.70 -17.45
C PHE A 12 -0.40 -17.08 -16.75
N ALA A 13 -0.73 -18.37 -16.64
CA ALA A 13 -1.90 -18.84 -15.92
C ALA A 13 -1.67 -18.73 -14.40
N VAL A 14 -2.31 -17.75 -13.75
CA VAL A 14 -2.26 -17.60 -12.28
C VAL A 14 -3.28 -18.50 -11.59
N MET A 15 -4.41 -18.76 -12.25
CA MET A 15 -5.54 -19.51 -11.74
C MET A 15 -6.19 -20.28 -12.90
N PRO A 16 -6.74 -21.49 -12.66
CA PRO A 16 -7.53 -22.21 -13.66
C PRO A 16 -8.71 -21.35 -14.14
N ALA A 17 -9.05 -21.44 -15.44
CA ALA A 17 -10.12 -20.63 -16.03
C ALA A 17 -11.51 -20.94 -15.46
N ASP A 18 -11.67 -22.11 -14.85
CA ASP A 18 -12.87 -22.67 -14.24
C ASP A 18 -12.89 -22.58 -12.70
N ALA A 19 -11.92 -21.89 -12.10
CA ALA A 19 -11.85 -21.76 -10.65
C ALA A 19 -13.09 -21.02 -10.09
N PRO A 20 -13.74 -21.56 -9.05
CA PRO A 20 -14.90 -20.89 -8.44
C PRO A 20 -14.50 -19.58 -7.77
N PHE A 21 -15.40 -18.60 -7.79
CA PHE A 21 -15.21 -17.36 -7.04
C PHE A 21 -15.21 -17.64 -5.54
N GLU A 22 -14.17 -17.17 -4.85
CA GLU A 22 -14.10 -17.19 -3.39
C GLU A 22 -14.03 -15.77 -2.82
N PRO A 23 -14.79 -15.47 -1.75
CA PRO A 23 -14.72 -14.17 -1.11
C PRO A 23 -13.40 -14.02 -0.34
N GLY A 24 -12.61 -13.02 -0.72
CA GLY A 24 -11.44 -12.61 0.05
C GLY A 24 -11.77 -11.73 1.25
N PHE A 25 -12.85 -10.94 1.18
CA PHE A 25 -13.19 -9.99 2.24
C PHE A 25 -13.99 -10.68 3.35
N ASN A 26 -13.42 -10.74 4.55
CA ASN A 26 -14.03 -11.33 5.73
C ASN A 26 -13.50 -10.71 7.04
N ALA A 27 -13.92 -11.25 8.18
CA ALA A 27 -13.49 -10.77 9.49
C ALA A 27 -11.96 -10.84 9.68
N LYS A 28 -11.28 -11.85 9.14
CA LYS A 28 -9.81 -11.95 9.22
C LYS A 28 -9.14 -10.78 8.49
N THR A 29 -9.62 -10.46 7.28
CA THR A 29 -9.07 -9.33 6.52
C THR A 29 -9.39 -7.98 7.15
N LEU A 30 -10.53 -7.86 7.84
CA LEU A 30 -10.86 -6.65 8.59
C LEU A 30 -9.89 -6.44 9.76
N TRP A 31 -9.65 -7.47 10.58
CA TRP A 31 -8.69 -7.39 11.69
C TRP A 31 -7.27 -7.10 11.21
N ALA A 32 -6.88 -7.71 10.08
CA ALA A 32 -5.61 -7.42 9.44
C ALA A 32 -5.51 -5.97 8.96
N ALA A 33 -6.57 -5.41 8.37
CA ALA A 33 -6.60 -4.01 7.96
C ALA A 33 -6.47 -3.05 9.16
N LEU A 34 -7.11 -3.36 10.29
CA LEU A 34 -6.94 -2.61 11.53
C LEU A 34 -5.50 -2.70 12.04
N PHE A 35 -4.88 -3.87 12.00
CA PHE A 35 -3.47 -4.05 12.36
C PHE A 35 -2.55 -3.20 11.48
N VAL A 36 -2.77 -3.21 10.16
CA VAL A 36 -2.03 -2.33 9.23
C VAL A 36 -2.23 -0.86 9.59
N GLY A 37 -3.46 -0.44 9.84
CA GLY A 37 -3.79 0.96 10.16
C GLY A 37 -3.23 1.44 11.50
N PHE A 38 -3.26 0.62 12.56
CA PHE A 38 -2.84 1.06 13.90
C PHE A 38 -1.38 0.76 14.23
N VAL A 39 -0.77 -0.25 13.61
CA VAL A 39 0.61 -0.66 13.92
C VAL A 39 1.57 -0.25 12.83
N MET A 40 1.24 -0.56 11.57
CA MET A 40 2.14 -0.33 10.45
C MET A 40 2.13 1.12 9.99
N LEU A 41 0.95 1.76 9.95
CA LEU A 41 0.83 3.15 9.51
C LEU A 41 1.65 4.12 10.39
N PRO A 42 1.59 4.08 11.74
CA PRO A 42 2.40 5.00 12.56
C PRO A 42 3.90 4.74 12.41
N GLY A 43 4.30 3.47 12.33
CA GLY A 43 5.70 3.09 12.09
C GLY A 43 6.21 3.59 10.73
N ALA A 44 5.37 3.47 9.70
CA ALA A 44 5.63 4.02 8.38
C ALA A 44 5.81 5.54 8.44
N ILE A 45 4.84 6.28 8.98
CA ILE A 45 4.89 7.74 9.12
C ILE A 45 6.19 8.17 9.80
N TYR A 46 6.51 7.56 10.96
CA TYR A 46 7.73 7.86 11.71
C TYR A 46 8.98 7.67 10.86
N LEU A 47 9.08 6.52 10.19
CA LEU A 47 10.26 6.19 9.41
C LEU A 47 10.43 7.15 8.23
N GLY A 48 9.35 7.48 7.51
CA GLY A 48 9.41 8.46 6.42
C GLY A 48 9.78 9.87 6.87
N LEU A 49 9.32 10.30 8.05
CA LEU A 49 9.69 11.60 8.61
C LEU A 49 11.17 11.63 9.06
N VAL A 50 11.71 10.52 9.58
CA VAL A 50 13.10 10.42 10.04
C VAL A 50 14.09 10.30 8.88
N THR A 51 13.78 9.47 7.88
CA THR A 51 14.69 9.22 6.76
C THR A 51 14.59 10.29 5.67
N GLY A 52 13.51 11.09 5.66
CA GLY A 52 13.25 12.09 4.63
C GLY A 52 13.06 11.51 3.21
N MET A 53 13.00 10.19 3.11
CA MET A 53 12.86 9.44 1.85
C MET A 53 11.76 8.39 2.01
N SER A 54 11.02 8.12 0.94
CA SER A 54 10.22 6.89 0.90
C SER A 54 11.13 5.68 0.90
N MET A 55 10.84 4.73 1.78
CA MET A 55 11.16 3.33 1.52
C MET A 55 10.23 2.83 0.41
N ALA A 56 10.59 3.15 -0.84
CA ALA A 56 9.79 2.88 -2.02
C ALA A 56 9.40 1.39 -2.12
N GLY A 57 8.10 1.10 -2.24
CA GLY A 57 7.51 -0.20 -2.61
C GLY A 57 7.77 -1.40 -1.69
N GLY A 58 8.80 -1.40 -0.84
CA GLY A 58 9.19 -2.57 -0.04
C GLY A 58 8.39 -2.73 1.24
N ALA A 59 7.93 -1.63 1.84
CA ALA A 59 7.26 -1.67 3.14
C ALA A 59 5.92 -2.42 3.09
N GLU A 60 5.14 -2.29 2.02
CA GLU A 60 3.90 -3.06 1.84
C GLU A 60 4.14 -4.57 1.86
N TRP A 61 5.20 -5.04 1.20
CA TRP A 61 5.57 -6.45 1.16
C TRP A 61 6.07 -6.93 2.52
N VAL A 62 6.91 -6.14 3.21
CA VAL A 62 7.38 -6.47 4.56
C VAL A 62 6.20 -6.58 5.52
N THR A 63 5.26 -5.63 5.47
CA THR A 63 4.03 -5.67 6.28
C THR A 63 3.22 -6.93 6.00
N LEU A 64 3.03 -7.29 4.72
CA LEU A 64 2.30 -8.48 4.34
C LEU A 64 2.98 -9.76 4.84
N ILE A 65 4.31 -9.86 4.69
CA ILE A 65 5.10 -11.02 5.16
C ILE A 65 4.98 -11.16 6.68
N LEU A 66 5.18 -10.07 7.43
CA LEU A 66 5.08 -10.09 8.90
C LEU A 66 3.68 -10.50 9.36
N PHE A 67 2.63 -10.05 8.66
CA PHE A 67 1.26 -10.44 8.99
C PHE A 67 1.01 -11.92 8.72
N ILE A 68 1.47 -12.44 7.57
CA ILE A 68 1.34 -13.87 7.23
C ILE A 68 2.09 -14.73 8.27
N GLU A 69 3.28 -14.31 8.69
CA GLU A 69 4.05 -15.01 9.73
C GLU A 69 3.38 -14.94 11.10
N MET A 70 2.76 -13.81 11.46
CA MET A 70 1.94 -13.70 12.67
C MET A 70 0.74 -14.65 12.61
N ALA A 71 0.00 -14.65 11.49
CA ALA A 71 -1.17 -15.51 11.29
C ALA A 71 -0.80 -17.00 11.42
N LYS A 72 0.31 -17.41 10.81
CA LYS A 72 0.87 -18.76 10.94
C LYS A 72 1.17 -19.15 12.39
N ARG A 73 1.77 -18.25 13.17
CA ARG A 73 2.09 -18.47 14.60
C ARG A 73 0.84 -18.61 15.46
N THR A 74 -0.25 -17.98 15.07
CA THR A 74 -1.57 -18.12 15.71
C THR A 74 -2.39 -19.28 15.13
N PHE A 75 -1.79 -20.15 14.30
CA PHE A 75 -2.46 -21.28 13.62
C PHE A 75 -3.62 -20.87 12.70
N VAL A 76 -3.63 -19.63 12.21
CA VAL A 76 -4.60 -19.14 11.24
C VAL A 76 -4.03 -19.31 9.83
N SER A 77 -4.74 -20.05 8.97
CA SER A 77 -4.46 -20.09 7.53
C SER A 77 -5.20 -18.97 6.80
N LEU A 78 -4.48 -18.33 5.87
CA LEU A 78 -5.01 -17.31 4.98
C LEU A 78 -5.10 -17.87 3.56
N ARG A 79 -6.22 -17.60 2.88
CA ARG A 79 -6.41 -17.94 1.47
C ARG A 79 -5.77 -16.90 0.57
N THR A 80 -5.50 -17.27 -0.68
CA THR A 80 -4.91 -16.39 -1.69
C THR A 80 -5.69 -15.08 -1.87
N GLN A 81 -7.02 -15.15 -1.88
CA GLN A 81 -7.92 -14.00 -2.03
C GLN A 81 -7.84 -13.08 -0.81
N GLU A 82 -7.71 -13.65 0.39
CA GLU A 82 -7.50 -12.88 1.63
C GLU A 82 -6.15 -12.15 1.55
N ILE A 83 -5.08 -12.85 1.16
CA ILE A 83 -3.72 -12.29 1.00
C ILE A 83 -3.69 -11.16 -0.04
N ILE A 84 -4.38 -11.31 -1.17
CA ILE A 84 -4.49 -10.24 -2.20
C ILE A 84 -5.17 -9.01 -1.62
N ILE A 85 -6.27 -9.16 -0.87
CA ILE A 85 -6.92 -8.01 -0.23
C ILE A 85 -5.99 -7.35 0.78
N LEU A 86 -5.26 -8.14 1.58
CA LEU A 86 -4.28 -7.59 2.53
C LEU A 86 -3.15 -6.85 1.83
N TYR A 87 -2.68 -7.35 0.70
CA TYR A 87 -1.70 -6.67 -0.14
C TYR A 87 -2.21 -5.29 -0.58
N TRP A 88 -3.43 -5.22 -1.12
CA TRP A 88 -4.03 -3.96 -1.56
C TRP A 88 -4.34 -2.99 -0.40
N VAL A 89 -4.74 -3.51 0.76
CA VAL A 89 -4.92 -2.70 1.97
C VAL A 89 -3.58 -2.17 2.45
N ALA A 90 -2.56 -3.01 2.59
CA ALA A 90 -1.23 -2.62 3.00
C ALA A 90 -0.64 -1.59 2.04
N GLY A 91 -0.68 -1.85 0.72
CA GLY A 91 -0.28 -0.86 -0.28
C GLY A 91 -1.11 0.42 -0.19
N GLY A 92 -2.43 0.33 -0.02
CA GLY A 92 -3.28 1.51 0.06
C GLY A 92 -3.03 2.42 1.28
N PHE A 93 -2.67 1.84 2.42
CA PHE A 93 -2.40 2.56 3.66
C PHE A 93 -0.92 2.98 3.80
N VAL A 94 0.02 2.15 3.35
CA VAL A 94 1.46 2.35 3.57
C VAL A 94 2.12 3.09 2.40
N MET A 95 1.58 3.02 1.19
CA MET A 95 2.15 3.71 0.03
C MET A 95 2.14 5.24 0.19
N MET A 96 3.02 5.89 -0.57
CA MET A 96 3.17 7.35 -0.64
C MET A 96 1.80 8.04 -0.78
N GLY A 97 1.45 8.86 0.20
CA GLY A 97 0.36 9.81 0.09
C GLY A 97 0.86 11.02 -0.68
N GLY A 98 0.31 11.24 -1.88
CA GLY A 98 0.57 12.47 -2.63
C GLY A 98 -0.14 13.63 -1.95
N LYS A 99 0.61 14.69 -1.61
CA LYS A 99 0.00 15.91 -1.10
C LYS A 99 -0.75 16.63 -2.24
N LEU A 100 -2.00 17.00 -1.98
CA LEU A 100 -2.83 17.68 -2.98
C LEU A 100 -2.16 19.00 -3.39
N GLY A 101 -1.76 19.12 -4.66
CA GLY A 101 -1.15 20.34 -5.20
C GLY A 101 0.35 20.51 -4.95
N THR A 102 1.05 19.52 -4.39
CA THR A 102 2.53 19.52 -4.36
C THR A 102 3.08 18.20 -4.92
N GLY A 103 4.29 18.22 -5.46
CA GLY A 103 5.02 17.01 -5.86
C GLY A 103 5.70 16.29 -4.68
N ALA A 104 5.30 16.61 -3.43
CA ALA A 104 5.88 15.99 -2.24
C ALA A 104 5.11 14.71 -1.93
N ASP A 105 5.73 13.59 -2.22
CA ASP A 105 5.26 12.28 -1.84
C ASP A 105 5.72 12.01 -0.41
N LEU A 106 4.78 11.86 0.53
CA LEU A 106 5.10 11.61 1.93
C LEU A 106 4.68 10.19 2.34
N PHE A 107 5.52 9.56 3.16
CA PHE A 107 5.30 8.19 3.60
C PHE A 107 4.23 8.10 4.70
N GLY A 108 3.56 6.95 4.79
CA GLY A 108 2.51 6.73 5.79
C GLY A 108 1.12 7.15 5.33
N GLY A 109 0.87 7.05 4.02
CA GLY A 109 -0.44 7.18 3.42
C GLY A 109 -1.06 8.58 3.57
N PRO A 110 -2.40 8.66 3.41
CA PRO A 110 -3.13 9.93 3.44
C PRO A 110 -2.93 10.74 4.74
N PHE A 111 -2.76 10.06 5.88
CA PHE A 111 -2.60 10.70 7.19
C PHE A 111 -1.18 11.22 7.45
N GLY A 112 -0.15 10.64 6.83
CA GLY A 112 1.22 11.16 6.93
C GLY A 112 1.32 12.62 6.46
N VAL A 113 0.58 12.97 5.40
CA VAL A 113 0.52 14.35 4.87
C VAL A 113 -0.04 15.32 5.91
N LEU A 114 -1.09 14.95 6.67
CA LEU A 114 -1.68 15.82 7.69
C LEU A 114 -0.70 16.11 8.83
N ILE A 115 0.11 15.12 9.22
CA ILE A 115 1.15 15.29 10.26
C ILE A 115 2.23 16.24 9.77
N TRP A 116 2.64 16.10 8.50
CA TRP A 116 3.58 17.03 7.90
C TRP A 116 3.03 18.46 7.81
N ASP A 117 1.77 18.63 7.42
CA ASP A 117 1.16 19.95 7.32
C ASP A 117 1.03 20.63 8.69
N GLN A 118 0.71 19.87 9.74
CA GLN A 118 0.80 20.35 11.13
C GLN A 118 2.22 20.81 11.49
N TYR A 119 3.24 20.03 11.13
CA TYR A 119 4.64 20.39 11.40
C TYR A 119 5.04 21.67 10.64
N LEU A 120 4.72 21.72 9.35
CA LEU A 120 5.06 22.82 8.47
C LEU A 120 4.45 24.13 8.96
N ILE A 121 3.16 24.16 9.27
CA ILE A 121 2.51 25.40 9.73
C ILE A 121 3.07 25.88 11.08
N GLN A 122 3.56 24.98 11.93
CA GLN A 122 4.17 25.32 13.22
C GLN A 122 5.63 25.72 13.14
N SER A 123 6.30 25.41 12.02
CA SER A 123 7.73 25.66 11.84
C SER A 123 8.06 27.16 11.75
N PRO A 124 9.22 27.60 12.27
CA PRO A 124 9.68 28.99 12.11
C PRO A 124 9.81 29.41 10.63
N GLN A 125 10.08 28.46 9.74
CA GLN A 125 10.22 28.68 8.30
C GLN A 125 8.89 29.04 7.62
N ALA A 126 7.75 28.72 8.25
CA ALA A 126 6.43 29.08 7.78
C ALA A 126 5.91 30.40 8.41
N ASP A 127 6.73 31.11 9.18
CA ASP A 127 6.37 32.44 9.69
C ASP A 127 6.11 33.39 8.51
N GLY A 128 4.93 34.04 8.50
CA GLY A 128 4.44 34.83 7.37
C GLY A 128 3.70 34.05 6.28
N LEU A 129 3.92 32.73 6.14
CA LEU A 129 3.15 31.87 5.24
C LEU A 129 1.92 31.28 5.92
N ALA A 130 2.01 30.98 7.22
CA ALA A 130 0.99 30.27 7.96
C ALA A 130 -0.40 30.91 7.94
N GLU A 131 -0.47 32.24 7.86
CA GLU A 131 -1.74 32.98 7.79
C GLU A 131 -2.47 32.79 6.45
N HIS A 132 -1.72 32.43 5.40
CA HIS A 132 -2.25 32.18 4.06
C HIS A 132 -2.61 30.70 3.83
N ILE A 133 -2.26 29.81 4.77
CA ILE A 133 -2.61 28.39 4.68
C ILE A 133 -4.09 28.24 5.07
N PRO A 134 -4.95 27.73 4.17
CA PRO A 134 -6.36 27.65 4.45
C PRO A 134 -6.68 26.55 5.47
N THR A 135 -7.71 26.77 6.28
CA THR A 135 -8.11 25.88 7.39
C THR A 135 -8.55 24.48 6.96
N TRP A 136 -8.75 24.28 5.66
CA TRP A 136 -9.15 23.00 5.10
C TRP A 136 -7.95 22.10 4.77
N VAL A 137 -6.72 22.64 4.75
CA VAL A 137 -5.47 21.87 4.65
C VAL A 137 -5.04 21.42 6.04
N VAL A 138 -4.98 22.35 6.99
CA VAL A 138 -4.52 22.11 8.36
C VAL A 138 -5.21 23.10 9.30
N PRO A 139 -5.46 22.73 10.58
CA PRO A 139 -5.92 23.69 11.58
C PRO A 139 -4.96 24.89 11.74
N PRO A 140 -5.46 26.08 12.10
CA PRO A 140 -4.64 27.26 12.26
C PRO A 140 -3.67 27.15 13.44
N ARG A 141 -2.54 27.88 13.39
CA ARG A 141 -1.57 27.91 14.51
C ARG A 141 -2.25 28.34 15.80
N GLY A 142 -1.93 27.64 16.89
CA GLY A 142 -2.48 27.95 18.22
C GLY A 142 -3.87 27.37 18.49
N SER A 143 -4.49 26.65 17.54
CA SER A 143 -5.73 25.92 17.84
C SER A 143 -5.48 24.79 18.84
N GLU A 144 -6.49 24.47 19.66
CA GLU A 144 -6.44 23.38 20.66
C GLU A 144 -5.98 22.05 20.02
N ALA A 145 -6.52 21.70 18.86
CA ALA A 145 -6.10 20.56 18.03
C ALA A 145 -4.57 20.40 17.88
N LEU A 146 -3.87 21.50 17.64
CA LEU A 146 -2.43 21.51 17.38
C LEU A 146 -1.60 21.59 18.66
N LEU A 147 -2.17 22.16 19.73
CA LEU A 147 -1.55 22.22 21.05
C LEU A 147 -1.61 20.86 21.76
N GLU A 148 -2.77 20.21 21.71
CA GLU A 148 -3.01 18.89 22.30
C GLU A 148 -2.45 17.75 21.46
N ARG A 149 -2.00 18.04 20.22
CA ARG A 149 -1.50 17.05 19.25
C ARG A 149 -2.49 15.91 19.02
N SER A 150 -3.77 16.26 18.93
CA SER A 150 -4.88 15.31 18.82
C SER A 150 -5.60 15.48 17.48
N PHE A 151 -5.81 14.35 16.79
CA PHE A 151 -6.64 14.29 15.58
C PHE A 151 -8.15 14.19 15.88
N LEU A 152 -8.53 14.11 17.16
CA LEU A 152 -9.94 13.98 17.58
C LEU A 152 -10.65 15.34 17.71
N ASP A 153 -9.92 16.45 17.61
CA ASP A 153 -10.51 17.79 17.64
C ASP A 153 -11.34 18.05 16.36
N SER A 154 -12.49 18.71 16.54
CA SER A 154 -13.37 19.18 15.47
C SER A 154 -12.67 20.00 14.38
N ALA A 155 -11.56 20.69 14.68
CA ALA A 155 -10.79 21.45 13.72
C ALA A 155 -10.20 20.58 12.59
N TRP A 156 -9.93 19.30 12.87
CA TRP A 156 -9.43 18.33 11.89
C TRP A 156 -10.52 17.78 10.98
N LEU A 157 -11.80 17.99 11.30
CA LEU A 157 -12.92 17.45 10.52
C LEU A 157 -12.86 17.91 9.06
N LYS A 158 -12.59 19.20 8.80
CA LYS A 158 -12.52 19.75 7.44
C LYS A 158 -11.37 19.12 6.63
N PRO A 159 -10.11 19.13 7.11
CA PRO A 159 -9.01 18.42 6.45
C PRO A 159 -9.28 16.94 6.19
N ILE A 160 -9.79 16.22 7.20
CA ILE A 160 -10.05 14.78 7.09
C ILE A 160 -11.12 14.48 6.05
N VAL A 161 -12.21 15.25 6.01
CA VAL A 161 -13.27 15.04 5.01
C VAL A 161 -12.74 15.26 3.60
N ILE A 162 -11.96 16.32 3.37
CA ILE A 162 -11.37 16.58 2.06
C ILE A 162 -10.36 15.50 1.69
N LEU A 163 -9.54 15.04 2.63
CA LEU A 163 -8.61 13.95 2.43
C LEU A 163 -9.35 12.68 1.99
N LEU A 164 -10.41 12.29 2.70
CA LEU A 164 -11.23 11.12 2.36
C LEU A 164 -11.89 11.27 0.98
N CYS A 165 -12.41 12.45 0.67
CA CYS A 165 -12.96 12.74 -0.66
C CYS A 165 -11.89 12.62 -1.76
N ALA A 166 -10.71 13.19 -1.54
CA ALA A 166 -9.59 13.14 -2.48
C ALA A 166 -9.13 11.69 -2.71
N VAL A 167 -8.96 10.91 -1.63
CA VAL A 167 -8.60 9.49 -1.72
C VAL A 167 -9.68 8.71 -2.46
N ALA A 168 -10.95 8.93 -2.17
CA ALA A 168 -12.05 8.26 -2.87
C ALA A 168 -12.05 8.59 -4.36
N LEU A 169 -11.91 9.86 -4.73
CA LEU A 169 -11.81 10.30 -6.12
C LEU A 169 -10.58 9.70 -6.82
N GLN A 170 -9.43 9.65 -6.13
CA GLN A 170 -8.22 9.05 -6.67
C GLN A 170 -8.39 7.54 -6.91
N ARG A 171 -9.11 6.83 -6.03
CA ARG A 171 -9.44 5.42 -6.23
C ARG A 171 -10.41 5.22 -7.39
N VAL A 172 -11.44 6.05 -7.51
CA VAL A 172 -12.35 6.02 -8.67
C VAL A 172 -11.59 6.28 -9.97
N ASN A 173 -10.70 7.28 -9.98
CA ASN A 173 -9.87 7.58 -11.14
C ASN A 173 -8.93 6.42 -11.49
N ALA A 174 -8.21 5.86 -10.50
CA ALA A 174 -7.30 4.74 -10.73
C ALA A 174 -8.02 3.48 -11.24
N LEU A 175 -9.18 3.15 -10.67
CA LEU A 175 -9.97 1.99 -11.07
C LEU A 175 -10.61 2.18 -12.45
N SER A 176 -11.17 3.37 -12.73
CA SER A 176 -11.79 3.65 -14.03
C SER A 176 -10.75 3.68 -15.15
N LEU A 177 -9.62 4.37 -14.96
CA LEU A 177 -8.55 4.41 -15.94
C LEU A 177 -7.91 3.03 -16.13
N GLY A 178 -7.68 2.29 -15.05
CA GLY A 178 -7.20 0.91 -15.09
C GLY A 178 -8.16 -0.01 -15.86
N TYR A 179 -9.48 0.15 -15.67
CA TYR A 179 -10.49 -0.60 -16.41
C TYR A 179 -10.53 -0.23 -17.90
N VAL A 180 -10.41 1.06 -18.23
CA VAL A 180 -10.34 1.51 -19.63
C VAL A 180 -9.11 0.94 -20.33
N LEU A 181 -7.93 1.03 -19.69
CA LEU A 181 -6.71 0.42 -20.22
C LEU A 181 -6.88 -1.09 -20.38
N PHE A 182 -7.47 -1.77 -19.40
CA PHE A 182 -7.77 -3.20 -19.50
C PHE A 182 -8.64 -3.50 -20.72
N ARG A 183 -9.72 -2.76 -20.93
CA ARG A 183 -10.62 -2.93 -22.08
C ARG A 183 -9.90 -2.70 -23.41
N ILE A 184 -9.06 -1.67 -23.51
CA ILE A 184 -8.28 -1.40 -24.73
C ILE A 184 -7.32 -2.55 -25.00
N THR A 185 -6.48 -2.91 -24.04
CA THR A 185 -5.45 -3.95 -24.22
C THR A 185 -6.07 -5.33 -24.47
N HIS A 186 -7.10 -5.70 -23.72
CA HIS A 186 -7.71 -7.02 -23.81
C HIS A 186 -8.71 -7.14 -24.98
N ASP A 187 -9.64 -6.20 -25.13
CA ASP A 187 -10.72 -6.35 -26.10
C ASP A 187 -10.33 -5.86 -27.50
N VAL A 188 -9.58 -4.75 -27.59
CA VAL A 188 -9.17 -4.16 -28.88
C VAL A 188 -7.87 -4.76 -29.37
N GLU A 189 -6.82 -4.73 -28.56
CA GLU A 189 -5.49 -5.21 -28.95
C GLU A 189 -5.34 -6.73 -28.82
N ARG A 190 -6.23 -7.40 -28.06
CA ARG A 190 -6.19 -8.86 -27.78
C ARG A 190 -4.85 -9.30 -27.19
N LEU A 191 -4.26 -8.45 -26.38
CA LEU A 191 -3.02 -8.72 -25.66
C LEU A 191 -3.33 -9.08 -24.20
N PRO A 192 -2.49 -9.93 -23.57
CA PRO A 192 -2.56 -10.14 -22.13
C PRO A 192 -2.28 -8.81 -21.41
N PHE A 193 -3.05 -8.51 -20.37
CA PHE A 193 -2.88 -7.26 -19.64
C PHE A 193 -1.48 -7.19 -19.01
N PRO A 194 -0.70 -6.11 -19.25
CA PRO A 194 0.68 -6.02 -18.81
C PRO A 194 0.80 -6.12 -17.29
N MET A 195 1.83 -6.82 -16.81
CA MET A 195 2.20 -6.97 -15.39
C MET A 195 1.17 -7.64 -14.47
N ALA A 196 -0.03 -7.98 -14.94
CA ALA A 196 -1.06 -8.67 -14.15
C ALA A 196 -0.54 -9.97 -13.54
N TYR A 197 0.14 -10.79 -14.36
CA TYR A 197 0.73 -12.05 -13.92
C TYR A 197 1.82 -11.86 -12.86
N VAL A 198 2.63 -10.79 -12.98
CA VAL A 198 3.74 -10.54 -12.05
C VAL A 198 3.21 -10.16 -10.68
N GLN A 199 2.24 -9.23 -10.62
CA GLN A 199 1.64 -8.80 -9.37
C GLN A 199 0.86 -9.94 -8.70
N ALA A 200 0.06 -10.67 -9.47
CA ALA A 200 -0.68 -11.81 -8.94
C ALA A 200 0.25 -12.97 -8.53
N GLY A 201 1.34 -13.18 -9.28
CA GLY A 201 2.40 -14.14 -8.98
C GLY A 201 2.99 -13.95 -7.58
N GLY A 202 3.29 -12.71 -7.19
CA GLY A 202 3.81 -12.39 -5.85
C GLY A 202 2.85 -12.75 -4.72
N ALA A 203 1.57 -12.37 -4.85
CA ALA A 203 0.55 -12.72 -3.86
C ALA A 203 0.30 -14.25 -3.81
N THR A 204 0.31 -14.93 -4.95
CA THR A 204 0.16 -16.39 -5.00
C THR A 204 1.36 -17.13 -4.39
N ALA A 205 2.59 -16.64 -4.58
CA ALA A 205 3.78 -17.23 -3.95
C ALA A 205 3.70 -17.18 -2.41
N LEU A 206 3.23 -16.06 -1.86
CA LEU A 206 3.01 -15.93 -0.41
C LEU A 206 1.88 -16.83 0.12
N ALA A 207 0.86 -17.07 -0.71
CA ALA A 207 -0.22 -18.00 -0.39
C ALA A 207 0.27 -19.46 -0.39
N GLU A 208 1.10 -19.87 -1.35
CA GLU A 208 1.75 -21.20 -1.39
C GLU A 208 2.54 -21.46 -0.10
N THR A 209 3.27 -20.45 0.40
CA THR A 209 4.00 -20.50 1.69
C THR A 209 3.07 -20.64 2.90
N SER A 210 1.85 -20.08 2.87
CA SER A 210 0.84 -20.28 3.91
C SER A 210 0.23 -21.68 3.87
N ALA A 211 0.11 -22.26 2.68
CA ALA A 211 -0.39 -23.62 2.45
C ALA A 211 0.67 -24.73 2.64
N LYS A 212 1.91 -24.38 3.03
CA LYS A 212 3.08 -25.30 3.11
C LYS A 212 3.37 -26.05 1.80
N GLN A 213 3.05 -25.44 0.66
CA GLN A 213 3.41 -25.96 -0.65
C GLN A 213 4.66 -25.22 -1.14
N GLU A 214 5.76 -25.95 -1.32
CA GLU A 214 7.03 -25.36 -1.76
C GLU A 214 7.17 -25.49 -3.29
N GLY A 215 6.81 -24.43 -4.01
CA GLY A 215 6.99 -24.33 -5.46
C GLY A 215 8.31 -23.67 -5.88
N TRP A 216 8.53 -23.57 -7.18
CA TRP A 216 9.69 -22.84 -7.75
C TRP A 216 9.69 -21.34 -7.37
N ARG A 217 8.50 -20.76 -7.16
CA ARG A 217 8.31 -19.36 -6.74
C ARG A 217 8.97 -19.07 -5.39
N TRP A 218 8.91 -20.03 -4.47
CA TRP A 218 9.54 -19.94 -3.16
C TRP A 218 11.06 -19.83 -3.24
N HIS A 219 11.69 -20.55 -4.17
CA HIS A 219 13.14 -20.51 -4.36
C HIS A 219 13.58 -19.12 -4.83
N VAL A 220 12.90 -18.56 -5.83
CA VAL A 220 13.19 -17.21 -6.36
C VAL A 220 12.99 -16.16 -5.27
N PHE A 221 11.90 -16.25 -4.51
CA PHE A 221 11.64 -15.35 -3.38
C PHE A 221 12.75 -15.42 -2.32
N SER A 222 13.14 -16.63 -1.91
CA SER A 222 14.18 -16.84 -0.88
C SER A 222 15.55 -16.32 -1.31
N THR A 223 15.94 -16.55 -2.56
CA THR A 223 17.19 -15.99 -3.12
C THR A 223 17.16 -14.47 -3.13
N GLY A 224 16.05 -13.87 -3.57
CA GLY A 224 15.87 -12.42 -3.55
C GLY A 224 15.92 -11.83 -2.14
N ALA A 225 15.26 -12.47 -1.18
CA ALA A 225 15.26 -12.06 0.22
C ALA A 225 16.67 -12.11 0.83
N PHE A 226 17.45 -13.16 0.53
CA PHE A 226 18.83 -13.25 1.01
C PHE A 226 19.73 -12.16 0.43
N ILE A 227 19.64 -11.90 -0.88
CA ILE A 227 20.39 -10.81 -1.54
C ILE A 227 20.01 -9.47 -0.91
N GLY A 228 18.71 -9.22 -0.72
CA GLY A 228 18.21 -8.00 -0.08
C GLY A 228 18.68 -7.84 1.36
N ALA A 229 18.72 -8.92 2.15
CA ALA A 229 19.23 -8.90 3.51
C ALA A 229 20.72 -8.55 3.55
N VAL A 230 21.54 -9.16 2.68
CA VAL A 230 22.97 -8.85 2.56
C VAL A 230 23.19 -7.39 2.19
N TRP A 231 22.46 -6.89 1.19
CA TRP A 231 22.51 -5.47 0.81
C TRP A 231 22.10 -4.54 1.97
N GLY A 232 21.03 -4.90 2.69
CA GLY A 232 20.55 -4.13 3.84
C GLY A 232 21.60 -4.01 4.94
N VAL A 233 22.36 -5.08 5.21
CA VAL A 233 23.49 -5.03 6.17
C VAL A 233 24.57 -4.05 5.70
N PHE A 234 24.98 -4.12 4.43
CA PHE A 234 25.97 -3.18 3.90
C PHE A 234 25.49 -1.72 3.94
N TYR A 235 24.23 -1.48 3.60
CA TYR A 235 23.64 -0.14 3.60
C TYR A 235 23.55 0.49 5.00
N VAL A 236 23.34 -0.30 6.05
CA VAL A 236 23.24 0.21 7.43
C VAL A 236 24.61 0.40 8.08
N VAL A 237 25.60 -0.40 7.68
CA VAL A 237 26.96 -0.37 8.25
C VAL A 237 27.82 0.75 7.67
N VAL A 238 27.52 1.21 6.46
CA VAL A 238 28.25 2.29 5.75
C VAL A 238 27.48 3.60 5.84
#